data_AF-A0A392VMS3-F1
#
_entry.id   AF-A0A392VMS3-F1
#
_cell.length_a   1.000
_cell.length_b   1.000
_cell.length_c   1.000
_cell.angle_alpha   90.00
_cell.angle_beta   90.00
_cell.angle_gamma   90.00
#
_symmetry.space_group_name_H-M   'P 1'
#
loop_
_entity.id
_entity.type
_entity.pdbx_description
1 polymer ?
#
loop_
_entity_poly.entity_id
_entity_poly.type
_entity_poly.pdbx_seq_one_letter_code
_entity_poly.pdbx_strand_id
1 'polypeptide(L)' 'ANQRLGAGGAFISWARFKQEFLTKYFPANERNRKVIEFMELKQGGMSVSGYAAKFEDLCRFAPHYNTMEA' A
#
# COMPACT_ATOMS: atom_id res chain seq x y z
N ALA A 1 -23.38 -20.60 -2.42
CA ALA A 1 -23.16 -19.90 -1.14
C ALA A 1 -21.77 -20.29 -0.63
N ASN A 2 -20.79 -19.39 -0.69
CA ASN A 2 -19.42 -19.70 -0.26
C ASN A 2 -19.15 -19.07 1.11
N GLN A 3 -19.50 -19.78 2.17
CA GLN A 3 -19.08 -19.44 3.53
C GLN A 3 -17.71 -20.07 3.79
N ARG A 4 -16.70 -19.24 4.04
CA ARG A 4 -15.48 -19.67 4.73
C ARG A 4 -15.55 -19.09 6.14
N LEU A 5 -16.00 -19.94 7.06
CA LEU A 5 -16.07 -19.66 8.49
C LEU A 5 -14.64 -19.53 9.02
N GLY A 6 -14.26 -18.34 9.47
CA GLY A 6 -13.10 -18.18 10.34
C GLY A 6 -13.40 -18.77 11.71
N ALA A 7 -12.36 -19.23 12.41
CA ALA A 7 -12.45 -19.86 13.73
C ALA A 7 -13.41 -19.09 14.66
N GLY A 8 -14.54 -19.72 15.01
CA GLY A 8 -15.53 -19.17 15.93
C GLY A 8 -16.89 -18.76 15.33
N GLY A 9 -17.17 -19.03 14.05
CA GLY A 9 -18.53 -18.87 13.49
C GLY A 9 -19.06 -17.43 13.38
N ALA A 10 -18.25 -16.43 13.73
CA ALA A 10 -18.57 -15.02 13.52
C ALA A 10 -18.33 -14.64 12.06
N PHE A 11 -19.32 -13.99 11.44
CA PHE A 11 -19.15 -13.34 10.14
C PHE A 11 -17.99 -12.34 10.24
N ILE A 12 -16.89 -12.61 9.55
CA ILE A 12 -15.78 -11.65 9.45
C ILE A 12 -16.28 -10.50 8.57
N SER A 13 -16.38 -9.30 9.16
CA SER A 13 -16.69 -8.11 8.38
C SER A 13 -15.58 -7.85 7.35
N TRP A 14 -15.95 -7.29 6.20
CA TRP A 14 -14.97 -6.92 5.16
C TRP A 14 -13.86 -5.99 5.70
N ALA A 15 -14.20 -5.13 6.65
CA ALA A 15 -13.22 -4.27 7.34
C ALA A 15 -12.19 -5.10 8.12
N ARG A 16 -12.64 -6.10 8.89
CA ARG A 16 -11.74 -6.97 9.66
C ARG A 16 -10.86 -7.83 8.76
N PHE A 17 -11.42 -8.38 7.67
CA PHE A 17 -10.62 -9.11 6.68
C PHE A 17 -9.50 -8.25 6.10
N LYS A 18 -9.81 -7.02 5.66
CA LYS A 18 -8.80 -6.09 5.12
C LYS A 18 -7.70 -5.78 6.12
N GLN A 19 -8.05 -5.55 7.39
CA GLN A 19 -7.06 -5.26 8.43
C GLN A 19 -6.11 -6.44 8.68
N GLU A 20 -6.64 -7.65 8.83
CA GLU A 20 -5.81 -8.85 9.05
C GLU A 20 -4.96 -9.17 7.82
N PHE A 21 -5.52 -9.03 6.62
CA PHE A 21 -4.81 -9.24 5.36
C PHE A 21 -3.64 -8.26 5.20
N LEU A 22 -3.89 -6.96 5.41
CA LEU A 22 -2.84 -5.95 5.34
C LEU A 22 -1.78 -6.16 6.41
N THR A 23 -2.16 -6.50 7.65
CA THR A 23 -1.20 -6.79 8.72
C THR A 23 -0.29 -7.98 8.39
N LYS A 24 -0.87 -9.06 7.84
CA LYS A 24 -0.13 -10.30 7.54
C LYS A 24 0.77 -10.19 6.32
N TYR A 25 0.29 -9.53 5.27
CA TYR A 25 0.96 -9.51 3.96
C TYR A 25 1.66 -8.19 3.65
N PHE A 26 1.39 -7.13 4.42
CA PHE A 26 2.01 -5.81 4.30
C PHE A 26 2.41 -5.30 5.68
N PRO A 27 3.41 -5.93 6.34
CA PRO A 27 3.85 -5.51 7.66
C PRO A 27 4.21 -4.02 7.67
N ALA A 28 4.00 -3.34 8.79
CA ALA A 28 4.26 -1.91 8.93
C ALA A 28 5.67 -1.50 8.45
N ASN A 29 6.65 -2.38 8.59
CA ASN A 29 8.01 -2.21 8.10
C ASN A 29 8.08 -2.11 6.56
N GLU A 30 7.32 -2.93 5.82
CA GLU A 30 7.29 -2.87 4.36
C GLU A 30 6.56 -1.63 3.86
N ARG A 31 5.46 -1.24 4.52
CA ARG A 31 4.79 0.03 4.23
C ARG A 31 5.73 1.21 4.48
N ASN A 32 6.42 1.22 5.61
CA ASN A 32 7.38 2.29 5.94
C ASN A 32 8.54 2.32 4.95
N ARG A 33 9.07 1.16 4.54
CA ARG A 33 10.09 1.07 3.49
C ARG A 33 9.59 1.67 2.17
N LYS A 34 8.34 1.41 1.78
CA LYS A 34 7.74 1.99 0.56
C LYS A 34 7.55 3.50 0.66
N VAL A 35 7.22 4.02 1.84
CA VAL A 35 7.16 5.48 2.09
C VAL A 35 8.54 6.11 1.99
N ILE A 36 9.57 5.51 2.57
CA ILE A 36 10.96 6.00 2.45
C ILE A 36 11.41 5.96 0.98
N GLU A 37 11.14 4.86 0.27
CA GLU A 37 11.44 4.74 -1.16
C GLU A 37 10.74 5.84 -1.98
N PHE A 38 9.51 6.21 -1.63
CA PHE A 38 8.79 7.32 -2.24
C PHE A 38 9.45 8.68 -1.94
N MET A 39 9.81 8.96 -0.68
CA MET A 39 10.46 10.23 -0.29
C MET A 39 11.80 10.44 -0.99
N GLU A 40 12.55 9.36 -1.19
CA GLU A 40 13.87 9.38 -1.79
C GLU A 40 13.83 9.21 -3.33
N LEU A 41 12.63 9.07 -3.91
CA LEU A 41 12.44 8.83 -5.34
C LEU A 41 12.91 10.05 -6.16
N LYS A 42 14.06 9.90 -6.81
CA LYS A 42 14.60 10.85 -7.80
C LYS A 42 14.60 10.21 -9.17
N GLN A 43 14.33 10.98 -10.22
CA GLN A 43 14.36 10.45 -11.60
C GLN A 43 15.74 9.85 -11.93
N GLY A 44 16.82 10.54 -11.59
CA GLY A 44 18.17 10.09 -11.89
C GLY A 44 18.35 9.82 -13.38
N GLY A 45 18.85 8.63 -13.72
CA GLY A 45 19.00 8.16 -15.10
C GLY A 45 17.77 7.45 -15.68
N MET A 46 16.63 7.42 -14.98
CA MET A 46 15.41 6.79 -15.48
C MET A 46 14.77 7.63 -16.59
N SER A 47 14.12 6.96 -17.55
CA SER A 47 13.22 7.64 -18.46
C SER A 47 12.07 8.27 -17.69
N VAL A 48 11.51 9.36 -18.22
CA VAL A 48 10.35 10.04 -17.62
C VAL A 48 9.18 9.07 -17.42
N SER A 49 8.94 8.18 -18.39
CA SER A 49 7.89 7.15 -18.30
C SER A 49 8.15 6.12 -17.18
N GLY A 50 9.40 5.68 -17.03
CA GLY A 50 9.78 4.76 -15.96
C GLY A 50 9.66 5.41 -14.57
N TYR A 51 10.02 6.69 -14.48
CA TYR A 51 9.86 7.46 -13.24
C TYR A 51 8.38 7.63 -12.88
N ALA A 52 7.54 8.01 -13.85
CA ALA A 52 6.10 8.19 -13.64
C ALA A 52 5.44 6.89 -13.14
N ALA A 53 5.74 5.76 -13.76
CA ALA A 53 5.24 4.46 -13.30
C ALA A 53 5.66 4.16 -11.85
N LYS A 54 6.93 4.41 -11.51
CA LYS A 54 7.44 4.19 -10.16
C LYS A 54 6.84 5.14 -9.13
N PHE A 55 6.55 6.38 -9.52
CA PHE A 55 5.86 7.36 -8.70
C PHE A 55 4.41 6.92 -8.40
N GLU A 56 3.64 6.53 -9.42
CA GLU A 56 2.25 6.07 -9.28
C GLU A 56 2.13 4.81 -8.40
N ASP A 57 3.10 3.92 -8.48
CA ASP A 57 3.13 2.72 -7.64
C ASP A 57 3.40 3.05 -6.17
N LEU A 58 4.28 4.01 -5.90
CA LEU A 58 4.73 4.35 -4.56
C LEU A 58 3.83 5.38 -3.85
N CYS A 59 3.18 6.29 -4.59
CA CYS A 59 2.35 7.36 -4.01
C CYS A 59 1.17 6.81 -3.18
N ARG A 60 0.67 5.63 -3.54
CA ARG A 60 -0.39 4.90 -2.82
C ARG A 60 -0.04 4.58 -1.37
N PHE A 61 1.25 4.49 -1.05
CA PHE A 61 1.73 4.19 0.31
C PHE A 61 1.91 5.45 1.16
N ALA A 62 1.95 6.63 0.54
CA ALA A 62 2.21 7.92 1.16
C ALA A 62 1.04 8.92 0.92
N PRO A 63 -0.20 8.61 1.36
CA PRO A 63 -1.38 9.43 1.06
C PRO A 63 -1.29 10.87 1.58
N HIS A 64 -0.52 11.12 2.66
CA HIS A 64 -0.31 12.45 3.23
C HIS A 64 0.66 13.33 2.43
N TYR A 65 1.41 12.73 1.50
CA TYR A 65 2.41 13.43 0.69
C TYR A 65 1.94 13.58 -0.76
N ASN A 66 0.77 13.04 -1.10
CA ASN A 66 0.18 13.15 -2.43
C ASN A 66 -0.54 14.49 -2.66
N THR A 67 -0.55 15.38 -1.65
CA THR A 67 -0.80 16.81 -1.82
C THR A 67 0.46 17.47 -2.40
N MET A 68 0.74 17.23 -3.68
CA MET A 68 1.38 18.28 -4.45
C MET A 68 0.32 19.36 -4.62
N GLU A 69 0.59 20.56 -4.08
CA GLU A 69 -0.17 21.76 -4.41
C GLU A 69 -0.33 21.84 -5.93
N ALA A 70 -1.58 22.02 -6.38
CA ALA A 70 -1.89 22.39 -7.76
C ALA A 70 -1.68 23.90 -7.94
#